data_AF-A0AAD0PFM0-F1
#
_entry.id   AF-A0AAD0PFM0-F1
#
_cell.length_a   1.000
_cell.length_b   1.000
_cell.length_c   1.000
_cell.angle_alpha   90.00
_cell.angle_beta   90.00
_cell.angle_gamma   90.00
#
_symmetry.space_group_name_H-M   'P 1'
#
loop_
_entity.id
_entity.type
_entity.pdbx_description
1 polymer ?
#
loop_
_entity_poly.entity_id
_entity_poly.type
_entity_poly.pdbx_seq_one_letter_code
_entity_poly.pdbx_strand_id
1 'polypeptide(L)' 'MAGKITHNIGTGENAKNSIVWMTITWSFLIAFFLSLLFFSLVVAHKDFSYIDHIKSIWAIFVPIITLALGYAFGKNK' A
#
# COMPACT_ATOMS: atom_id res chain seq x y z
N MET A 1 1.50 16.90 30.41
CA MET A 1 1.70 15.66 29.63
C MET A 1 1.27 15.92 28.19
N ALA A 2 2.15 16.49 27.37
CA ALA A 2 1.92 16.74 25.93
C ALA A 2 3.27 17.05 25.25
N GLY A 3 4.24 16.13 25.33
CA GLY A 3 5.63 16.44 24.98
C GLY A 3 6.49 15.27 24.48
N LYS A 4 5.90 14.24 23.85
CA LYS A 4 6.69 13.10 23.32
C LYS A 4 6.35 12.63 21.90
N ILE A 5 5.47 13.31 21.17
CA ILE A 5 5.02 12.84 19.84
C ILE A 5 5.50 13.75 18.68
N THR A 6 6.12 14.90 18.96
CA THR A 6 6.36 15.93 17.91
C THR A 6 7.83 16.30 17.69
N HIS A 7 8.77 15.90 18.55
CA HIS A 7 10.15 16.46 18.51
C HIS A 7 11.17 15.67 17.66
N ASN A 8 10.87 14.44 17.21
CA ASN A 8 11.77 13.70 16.30
C ASN A 8 11.33 13.74 14.82
N ILE A 9 10.28 14.49 14.51
CA ILE A 9 9.85 14.82 13.14
C ILE A 9 10.72 16.01 12.70
N GLY A 10 12.03 15.76 12.48
CA GLY A 10 13.02 16.84 12.38
C GLY A 10 14.25 16.54 11.52
N THR A 11 14.18 15.56 10.62
CA THR A 11 15.24 15.29 9.65
C THR A 11 14.57 14.83 8.36
N GLY A 12 14.81 15.51 7.23
CA GLY A 12 14.13 15.28 5.95
C GLY A 12 14.18 13.84 5.42
N GLU A 13 15.04 12.99 6.00
CA GLU A 13 15.07 11.55 5.79
C GLU A 13 13.85 10.81 6.35
N ASN A 14 13.37 11.18 7.54
CA ASN A 14 12.18 10.60 8.17
C ASN A 14 10.88 11.06 7.48
N ALA A 15 10.81 12.31 7.00
CA ALA A 15 9.65 12.80 6.26
C ALA A 15 9.49 12.08 4.91
N LYS A 16 10.61 11.89 4.22
CA LYS A 16 10.67 11.15 2.95
C LYS A 16 10.29 9.68 3.13
N ASN A 17 10.78 9.05 4.21
CA ASN A 17 10.43 7.67 4.54
C ASN A 17 8.96 7.53 4.97
N SER A 18 8.41 8.51 5.70
CA SER A 18 6.99 8.57 6.06
C SER A 18 6.07 8.69 4.86
N ILE A 19 6.42 9.50 3.86
CA ILE A 19 5.62 9.61 2.63
C ILE A 19 5.60 8.27 1.87
N VAL A 20 6.76 7.62 1.74
CA VAL A 20 6.87 6.32 1.05
C VAL A 20 6.07 5.24 1.79
N TRP A 21 6.21 5.18 3.11
CA TRP A 21 5.46 4.24 3.93
C TRP A 21 3.94 4.50 3.88
N MET A 22 3.54 5.77 3.84
CA MET A 22 2.14 6.16 3.65
C MET A 22 1.65 5.73 2.26
N THR A 23 2.42 5.94 1.19
CA THR A 23 2.06 5.46 -0.16
C THR A 23 1.91 3.94 -0.20
N ILE A 24 2.81 3.18 0.44
CA ILE A 24 2.71 1.71 0.52
C ILE A 24 1.45 1.31 1.29
N THR A 25 1.20 1.90 2.45
CA THR A 25 0.05 1.57 3.31
C THR A 25 -1.26 1.87 2.60
N TRP A 26 -1.39 3.05 1.99
CA TRP A 26 -2.56 3.40 1.19
C TRP A 26 -2.73 2.51 -0.04
N SER A 27 -1.64 2.16 -0.72
CA SER A 27 -1.68 1.23 -1.87
C SER A 27 -2.18 -0.15 -1.45
N PHE A 28 -1.69 -0.69 -0.33
CA PHE A 28 -2.19 -1.94 0.23
C PHE A 28 -3.65 -1.84 0.65
N LEU A 29 -4.04 -0.74 1.31
CA LEU A 29 -5.41 -0.54 1.76
C LEU A 29 -6.38 -0.50 0.57
N ILE A 30 -6.05 0.27 -0.47
CA ILE A 30 -6.86 0.39 -1.69
C ILE A 30 -6.93 -0.96 -2.41
N ALA A 31 -5.79 -1.64 -2.61
CA ALA A 31 -5.77 -2.95 -3.25
C ALA A 31 -6.57 -4.00 -2.47
N PHE A 32 -6.51 -3.96 -1.13
CA PHE A 32 -7.27 -4.84 -0.25
C PHE A 32 -8.77 -4.56 -0.33
N PHE A 33 -9.19 -3.30 -0.22
CA PHE A 33 -10.60 -2.92 -0.36
C PHE A 33 -11.17 -3.27 -1.73
N LEU A 34 -10.43 -3.02 -2.81
CA LEU A 34 -10.84 -3.43 -4.16
C LEU A 34 -10.98 -4.95 -4.24
N SER A 35 -9.98 -5.69 -3.75
CA SER A 35 -10.02 -7.16 -3.75
C SER A 35 -11.23 -7.68 -2.98
N LEU A 36 -11.55 -7.08 -1.84
CA LEU A 36 -12.67 -7.47 -0.99
C LEU A 36 -14.03 -7.14 -1.64
N LEU A 37 -14.13 -6.01 -2.34
CA LEU A 37 -15.31 -5.64 -3.12
C LEU A 37 -15.54 -6.63 -4.28
N PHE A 38 -14.50 -6.93 -5.05
CA PHE A 38 -14.59 -7.92 -6.14
C PHE A 38 -14.88 -9.32 -5.60
N PHE A 39 -14.31 -9.71 -4.47
CA PHE A 39 -14.60 -10.99 -3.84
C PHE A 39 -16.07 -11.09 -3.41
N SER A 40 -16.65 -10.02 -2.87
CA SER A 40 -18.09 -9.95 -2.57
C SER A 40 -18.94 -10.17 -3.82
N LEU A 41 -18.55 -9.57 -4.96
CA LEU A 41 -19.22 -9.79 -6.26
C LEU A 41 -19.08 -11.23 -6.77
N VAL A 42 -17.92 -11.87 -6.59
CA VAL A 42 -17.74 -13.30 -6.89
C VAL A 42 -18.74 -14.14 -6.10
N VAL A 43 -18.91 -13.87 -4.81
CA VAL A 43 -19.83 -14.64 -3.95
C VAL A 43 -21.29 -14.40 -4.33
N ALA A 44 -21.66 -13.15 -4.65
CA ALA A 44 -23.02 -12.78 -5.01
C ALA A 44 -23.45 -13.31 -6.39
N HIS A 45 -22.57 -13.19 -7.40
CA HIS A 45 -22.87 -13.57 -8.78
C HIS A 45 -22.37 -14.98 -9.14
N LYS A 46 -21.58 -15.63 -8.28
CA LYS A 46 -20.91 -16.93 -8.54
C LYS A 46 -20.09 -16.95 -9.83
N ASP A 47 -19.64 -15.78 -10.27
CA ASP A 47 -18.82 -15.61 -11.45
C ASP A 47 -17.35 -15.50 -11.03
N PHE A 48 -16.54 -16.45 -11.47
CA PHE A 48 -15.11 -16.49 -11.18
C PHE A 48 -14.31 -15.50 -12.05
N SER A 49 -14.92 -14.89 -13.07
CA SER A 49 -14.26 -13.89 -13.92
C SER A 49 -13.77 -12.68 -13.12
N TYR A 50 -14.43 -12.36 -12.01
CA TYR A 50 -13.99 -11.29 -11.11
C TYR A 50 -12.67 -11.58 -10.39
N ILE A 51 -12.25 -12.85 -10.28
CA ILE A 51 -10.93 -13.22 -9.75
C ILE A 51 -9.81 -12.75 -10.68
N ASP A 52 -10.01 -12.78 -11.99
CA ASP A 52 -9.00 -12.29 -12.95
C ASP A 52 -8.86 -10.75 -12.89
N HIS A 53 -9.93 -10.05 -12.54
CA HIS A 53 -9.86 -8.61 -12.22
C HIS A 53 -9.03 -8.36 -10.95
N ILE A 54 -9.18 -9.17 -9.90
CA ILE A 54 -8.36 -9.08 -8.69
C ILE A 54 -6.87 -9.29 -9.02
N LYS A 55 -6.54 -10.31 -9.84
CA LYS A 55 -5.15 -10.54 -10.27
C LYS A 55 -4.58 -9.33 -11.03
N SER A 56 -5.37 -8.72 -11.90
CA SER A 56 -4.98 -7.54 -12.68
C SER A 56 -4.69 -6.33 -11.78
N ILE A 57 -5.49 -6.13 -10.73
CA ILE A 57 -5.28 -5.09 -9.72
C ILE A 57 -3.92 -5.32 -9.02
N TRP A 58 -3.70 -6.52 -8.50
CA TRP A 58 -2.44 -6.85 -7.83
C TRP A 58 -1.22 -6.75 -8.75
N ALA A 59 -1.36 -7.06 -10.05
CA ALA A 59 -0.28 -6.89 -11.03
C ALA A 59 0.18 -5.42 -11.18
N ILE A 60 -0.68 -4.45 -10.88
CA ILE A 60 -0.34 -3.01 -10.90
C ILE A 60 0.23 -2.57 -9.54
N PHE A 61 -0.37 -3.00 -8.43
CA PHE A 61 0.04 -2.54 -7.10
C PHE A 61 1.35 -3.17 -6.62
N VAL A 62 1.62 -4.45 -6.93
CA VAL A 62 2.87 -5.14 -6.56
C VAL A 62 4.12 -4.41 -7.03
N PRO A 63 4.27 -4.01 -8.32
CA PRO A 63 5.45 -3.28 -8.76
C PRO A 63 5.57 -1.90 -8.11
N ILE A 64 4.46 -1.19 -7.87
CA ILE A 64 4.48 0.12 -7.17
C ILE A 64 5.00 -0.05 -5.74
N ILE A 65 4.48 -1.04 -5.01
CA ILE A 65 4.93 -1.36 -3.65
C ILE A 65 6.40 -1.79 -3.67
N THR A 66 6.80 -2.61 -4.64
CA THR A 66 8.18 -3.09 -4.78
C THR A 66 9.15 -1.95 -5.05
N LEU A 67 8.78 -0.99 -5.91
CA LEU A 67 9.57 0.22 -6.17
C LEU A 67 9.67 1.10 -4.92
N ALA A 68 8.56 1.28 -4.20
CA ALA A 68 8.53 2.05 -2.96
C ALA A 68 9.40 1.40 -1.85
N LEU A 69 9.36 0.07 -1.72
CA LEU A 69 10.23 -0.69 -0.82
C LEU A 69 11.69 -0.61 -1.26
N GLY A 70 11.97 -0.75 -2.56
CA GLY A 70 13.31 -0.59 -3.12
C GLY A 70 13.89 0.80 -2.85
N TYR A 71 13.05 1.84 -2.88
CA TYR A 71 13.44 3.19 -2.51
C TYR A 71 13.68 3.37 -1.00
N ALA A 72 12.83 2.78 -0.16
CA ALA A 72 12.96 2.83 1.29
C ALA A 72 14.19 2.06 1.80
N PHE A 73 14.44 0.85 1.27
CA PHE A 73 15.57 0.01 1.65
C PHE A 73 16.87 0.40 0.95
N GLY A 74 16.82 0.85 -0.31
CA GLY A 74 17.99 1.27 -1.08
C GLY A 74 18.66 2.54 -0.54
N LYS A 75 17.99 3.30 0.32
CA LYS A 75 18.57 4.46 1.02
C LYS A 75 19.32 4.08 2.30
N ASN A 76 19.26 2.82 2.75
CA ASN A 76 19.92 2.34 3.97
C ASN A 76 21.27 1.68 3.66
N LYS A 77 22.04 2.21 2.71
CA LYS A 77 23.41 1.82 2.43
C LYS A 77 24.25 3.01 1.99
#